data_AF-A0A7K3Y311-F1
#
_entry.id   AF-A0A7K3Y311-F1
#
_cell.length_a   1.000
_cell.length_b   1.000
_cell.length_c   1.000
_cell.angle_alpha   90.00
_cell.angle_beta   90.00
_cell.angle_gamma   90.00
#
_symmetry.space_group_name_H-M   'P 1'
#
loop_
_entity.id
_entity.type
_entity.pdbx_description
1 polymer ?
#
loop_
_entity_poly.entity_id
_entity_poly.type
_entity_poly.pdbx_seq_one_letter_code
_entity_poly.pdbx_strand_id
1 'polypeptide(L)'
;MAINDLVDEILEQSMHKGRFTLSELLHYSSIHSMTGMGVSRDGTHAFFLIFSRGEPDGAIFVDEKGTLFGDSAVLHLGVGEKFDLYQVALPVAEALVSRCRIFEKSHLKRNGRLDIPIIGTPSRQRVGVLCLTVYVGQAPLAGAYVSIRKGKLVITSDVTDSGGRVCFRLLNGRYMCVVSDRAGERTRCIIEFHESQVETRVDIGGTEDESR
;
A
#
# COMPACT_ATOMS: atom_id res chain seq x y z
N MET A 1 22.32 -24.07 -16.70
CA MET A 1 20.86 -23.90 -16.59
C MET A 1 20.59 -22.42 -16.60
N ALA A 2 19.77 -21.93 -17.53
CA ALA A 2 19.41 -20.52 -17.55
C ALA A 2 18.46 -20.24 -16.38
N ILE A 3 18.45 -19.02 -15.86
CA ILE A 3 17.64 -18.69 -14.69
C ILE A 3 16.13 -18.82 -14.98
N ASN A 4 15.74 -18.63 -16.25
CA ASN A 4 14.36 -18.85 -16.70
C ASN A 4 13.94 -20.32 -16.56
N ASP A 5 14.80 -21.27 -16.94
CA ASP A 5 14.53 -22.71 -16.81
C ASP A 5 14.31 -23.09 -15.34
N LEU A 6 15.18 -22.59 -14.45
CA LEU A 6 15.04 -22.81 -13.01
C LEU A 6 13.73 -22.25 -12.46
N VAL A 7 13.37 -21.04 -12.88
CA VAL A 7 12.11 -20.43 -12.44
C VAL A 7 10.94 -21.24 -12.97
N ASP A 8 10.94 -21.67 -14.23
CA ASP A 8 9.85 -22.46 -14.82
C ASP A 8 9.61 -23.76 -14.06
N GLU A 9 10.67 -24.50 -13.70
CA GLU A 9 10.55 -25.71 -12.85
C GLU A 9 9.90 -25.42 -11.49
N ILE A 10 10.24 -24.27 -10.88
CA ILE A 10 9.64 -23.85 -9.60
C ILE A 10 8.16 -23.51 -9.80
N LEU A 11 7.82 -22.80 -10.89
CA LEU A 11 6.45 -22.37 -11.16
C LEU A 11 5.51 -23.53 -11.47
N GLU A 12 5.98 -24.58 -12.14
CA GLU A 12 5.19 -25.80 -12.39
C GLU A 12 4.66 -26.46 -11.12
N GLN A 13 5.41 -26.34 -10.02
CA GLN A 13 5.04 -26.91 -8.71
C GLN A 13 4.35 -25.89 -7.78
N SER A 14 4.11 -24.68 -8.27
CA SER A 14 3.64 -23.55 -7.47
C SER A 14 2.18 -23.20 -7.75
N MET A 15 1.46 -22.75 -6.72
CA MET A 15 0.07 -22.33 -6.87
C MET A 15 -0.01 -20.87 -7.33
N HIS A 16 -0.61 -20.62 -8.49
CA HIS A 16 -0.95 -19.26 -8.95
C HIS A 16 -2.02 -18.63 -8.06
N LYS A 17 -1.81 -17.37 -7.66
CA LYS A 17 -2.70 -16.60 -6.76
C LYS A 17 -3.40 -15.45 -7.46
N GLY A 18 -3.01 -15.11 -8.68
CA GLY A 18 -3.59 -14.01 -9.43
C GLY A 18 -2.53 -13.09 -10.04
N ARG A 19 -3.03 -12.05 -10.70
CA ARG A 19 -2.21 -11.06 -11.39
C ARG A 19 -2.38 -9.69 -10.74
N PHE A 20 -1.27 -9.05 -10.43
CA PHE A 20 -1.21 -7.84 -9.61
C PHE A 20 -0.29 -6.80 -10.26
N THR A 21 -0.60 -5.52 -10.09
CA THR A 21 0.40 -4.46 -10.25
C THR A 21 1.44 -4.55 -9.13
N LEU A 22 2.60 -3.90 -9.30
CA LEU A 22 3.63 -3.87 -8.24
C LEU A 22 3.08 -3.39 -6.89
N SER A 23 2.27 -2.32 -6.88
CA SER A 23 1.73 -1.78 -5.62
C SER A 23 0.74 -2.73 -4.95
N GLU A 24 -0.12 -3.39 -5.72
CA GLU A 24 -1.05 -4.40 -5.20
C GLU A 24 -0.29 -5.63 -4.70
N LEU A 25 0.74 -6.06 -5.43
CA LEU A 25 1.59 -7.19 -5.08
C LEU A 25 2.30 -6.97 -3.74
N LEU A 26 2.96 -5.82 -3.57
CA LEU A 26 3.63 -5.44 -2.32
C LEU A 26 2.64 -5.38 -1.15
N HIS A 27 1.43 -4.86 -1.39
CA HIS A 27 0.38 -4.77 -0.37
C HIS A 27 -0.18 -6.14 0.02
N TYR A 28 -0.52 -6.96 -0.97
CA TYR A 28 -1.07 -8.30 -0.80
C TYR A 28 -0.09 -9.20 -0.06
N SER A 29 1.18 -9.23 -0.49
CA SER A 29 2.21 -10.05 0.15
C SER A 29 2.44 -9.66 1.60
N SER A 30 2.45 -8.35 1.91
CA SER A 30 2.63 -7.84 3.27
C SER A 30 1.48 -8.24 4.20
N ILE A 31 0.21 -8.10 3.76
CA ILE A 31 -0.97 -8.45 4.58
C ILE A 31 -1.03 -9.94 4.89
N HIS A 32 -0.73 -10.78 3.90
CA HIS A 32 -0.87 -12.24 4.03
C HIS A 32 0.41 -12.94 4.50
N SER A 33 1.46 -12.18 4.85
CA SER A 33 2.80 -12.69 5.16
C SER A 33 3.28 -13.73 4.13
N MET A 34 3.02 -13.44 2.85
CA MET A 34 3.14 -14.43 1.78
C MET A 34 4.60 -14.74 1.48
N THR A 35 4.89 -16.04 1.30
CA THR A 35 6.13 -16.50 0.68
C THR A 35 5.83 -16.96 -0.74
N GLY A 36 6.56 -16.41 -1.71
CA GLY A 36 6.23 -16.60 -3.10
C GLY A 36 7.12 -15.85 -4.08
N MET A 37 6.70 -15.84 -5.33
CA MET A 37 7.39 -15.16 -6.41
C MET A 37 6.37 -14.43 -7.29
N GLY A 38 6.60 -13.14 -7.50
CA GLY A 38 5.96 -12.38 -8.57
C GLY A 38 6.77 -12.50 -9.84
N VAL A 39 6.12 -12.86 -10.94
CA VAL A 39 6.74 -13.08 -12.23
C VAL A 39 6.12 -12.13 -13.24
N SER A 40 6.94 -11.33 -13.89
CA SER A 40 6.58 -10.52 -15.05
C SER A 40 7.44 -10.99 -16.22
N ARG A 41 6.80 -11.22 -17.36
CA ARG A 41 7.49 -11.55 -18.61
C ARG A 41 6.88 -10.70 -19.70
N ASP A 42 7.72 -9.96 -20.39
CA ASP A 42 7.42 -9.46 -21.72
C ASP A 42 8.32 -10.17 -22.73
N GLY A 43 8.02 -10.07 -24.03
CA GLY A 43 8.77 -10.81 -25.05
C GLY A 43 10.27 -10.47 -25.12
N THR A 44 10.73 -9.45 -24.40
CA THR A 44 12.11 -8.94 -24.43
C THR A 44 12.85 -9.09 -23.10
N HIS A 45 12.13 -9.14 -21.98
CA HIS A 45 12.70 -9.26 -20.65
C HIS A 45 11.77 -9.99 -19.67
N ALA A 46 12.37 -10.55 -18.63
CA ALA A 46 11.66 -11.14 -17.50
C ALA A 46 12.12 -10.51 -16.19
N PHE A 47 11.16 -10.25 -15.31
CA PHE A 47 11.39 -9.74 -13.97
C PHE A 47 10.80 -10.70 -12.94
N PHE A 48 11.60 -11.05 -11.95
CA PHE A 48 11.21 -11.92 -10.86
C PHE A 48 11.39 -11.19 -9.54
N LEU A 49 10.34 -11.13 -8.73
CA LEU A 49 10.36 -10.54 -7.39
C LEU A 49 10.04 -11.63 -6.37
N ILE A 50 10.98 -11.93 -5.48
CA ILE A 50 10.88 -13.01 -4.50
C ILE A 50 10.43 -12.42 -3.17
N PHE A 51 9.37 -13.01 -2.62
CA PHE A 51 8.79 -12.66 -1.32
C PHE A 51 9.12 -13.73 -0.29
N SER A 52 9.65 -13.31 0.85
CA SER A 52 9.80 -14.16 2.03
C SER A 52 9.00 -13.56 3.17
N ARG A 53 8.01 -14.30 3.68
CA ARG A 53 7.17 -13.89 4.82
C ARG A 53 6.54 -12.50 4.64
N GLY A 54 6.17 -12.16 3.40
CA GLY A 54 5.52 -10.92 3.00
C GLY A 54 6.46 -9.79 2.60
N GLU A 55 7.78 -9.97 2.75
CA GLU A 55 8.78 -8.98 2.39
C GLU A 55 9.40 -9.26 1.01
N PRO A 56 9.56 -8.26 0.13
CA PRO A 56 10.24 -8.42 -1.15
C PRO A 56 11.76 -8.45 -0.92
N ASP A 57 12.28 -9.65 -0.67
CA ASP A 57 13.67 -9.84 -0.24
C ASP A 57 14.62 -10.16 -1.39
N GLY A 58 14.12 -10.50 -2.58
CA GLY A 58 14.95 -10.82 -3.74
C GLY A 58 14.41 -10.30 -5.05
N ALA A 59 15.28 -9.91 -5.99
CA ALA A 59 14.91 -9.51 -7.34
C ALA A 59 15.88 -10.04 -8.38
N ILE A 60 15.35 -10.44 -9.54
CA ILE A 60 16.12 -10.88 -10.70
C ILE A 60 15.51 -10.21 -11.94
N PHE A 61 16.36 -9.66 -12.79
CA PHE A 61 15.97 -9.11 -14.09
C PHE A 61 16.79 -9.80 -15.17
N VAL A 62 16.13 -10.23 -16.24
CA VAL A 62 16.74 -10.95 -17.35
C VAL A 62 16.34 -10.26 -18.64
N ASP A 63 17.32 -9.90 -19.47
CA ASP A 63 17.11 -9.39 -20.82
C ASP A 63 18.14 -10.03 -21.79
N GLU A 64 18.15 -9.56 -23.03
CA GLU A 64 19.11 -10.00 -24.05
C GLU A 64 20.58 -9.70 -23.69
N LYS A 65 20.83 -8.77 -22.76
CA LYS A 65 22.18 -8.35 -22.35
C LYS A 65 22.70 -9.14 -21.16
N GLY A 66 21.84 -9.85 -20.45
CA GLY A 66 22.22 -10.76 -19.38
C GLY A 66 21.25 -10.79 -18.22
N THR A 67 21.77 -11.06 -17.02
CA THR A 67 20.98 -11.18 -15.80
C THR A 67 21.51 -10.25 -14.71
N LEU A 68 20.62 -9.47 -14.12
CA LEU A 68 20.88 -8.62 -12.97
C LEU A 68 20.20 -9.21 -11.73
N PHE A 69 20.78 -8.92 -10.56
CA PHE A 69 20.34 -9.46 -9.28
C PHE A 69 20.22 -8.34 -8.23
N GLY A 70 19.31 -8.51 -7.28
CA GLY A 70 19.17 -7.62 -6.13
C GLY A 70 18.81 -6.19 -6.52
N ASP A 71 19.45 -5.22 -5.88
CA ASP A 71 19.16 -3.79 -6.08
C ASP A 71 19.32 -3.36 -7.54
N SER A 72 20.33 -3.88 -8.26
CA SER A 72 20.52 -3.60 -9.69
C SER A 72 19.35 -4.09 -10.54
N ALA A 73 18.75 -5.23 -10.21
CA ALA A 73 17.54 -5.69 -10.88
C ALA A 73 16.38 -4.73 -10.62
N VAL A 74 16.17 -4.31 -9.37
CA VAL A 74 15.07 -3.40 -8.99
C VAL A 74 15.08 -2.09 -9.78
N LEU A 75 16.25 -1.56 -10.14
CA LEU A 75 16.36 -0.33 -10.94
C LEU A 75 15.72 -0.46 -12.33
N HIS A 76 15.64 -1.67 -12.88
CA HIS A 76 15.09 -1.96 -14.21
C HIS A 76 13.57 -2.21 -14.23
N LEU A 77 12.92 -2.18 -13.06
CA LEU A 77 11.48 -2.40 -12.92
C LEU A 77 10.68 -1.35 -13.70
N GLY A 78 9.64 -1.77 -14.43
CA GLY A 78 8.78 -0.87 -15.22
C GLY A 78 7.73 -0.11 -14.38
N VAL A 79 7.20 1.02 -14.88
CA VAL A 79 6.15 1.81 -14.18
C VAL A 79 4.73 1.21 -14.35
N GLY A 80 4.53 0.26 -15.26
CA GLY A 80 3.23 -0.38 -15.52
C GLY A 80 3.27 -1.90 -15.44
N GLU A 81 4.30 -2.45 -14.82
CA GLU A 81 4.58 -3.88 -14.84
C GLU A 81 3.54 -4.67 -14.04
N LYS A 82 3.07 -5.78 -14.62
CA LYS A 82 2.09 -6.67 -13.99
C LYS A 82 2.73 -8.01 -13.72
N PHE A 83 2.55 -8.48 -12.49
CA PHE A 83 3.14 -9.71 -11.98
C PHE A 83 2.06 -10.76 -11.79
N ASP A 84 2.32 -11.95 -12.29
CA ASP A 84 1.64 -13.17 -11.88
C ASP A 84 2.29 -13.67 -10.59
N LEU A 85 1.49 -13.82 -9.53
CA LEU A 85 1.98 -14.19 -8.22
C LEU A 85 1.79 -15.68 -7.97
N TYR A 86 2.88 -16.34 -7.59
CA TYR A 86 2.91 -17.76 -7.28
C TYR A 86 3.32 -17.99 -5.83
N GLN A 87 2.61 -18.88 -5.14
CA GLN A 87 3.01 -19.34 -3.82
C GLN A 87 4.09 -20.41 -3.96
N VAL A 88 5.23 -20.16 -3.32
CA VAL A 88 6.44 -20.99 -3.41
C VAL A 88 6.81 -21.48 -2.01
N ALA A 89 7.39 -22.68 -1.91
CA ALA A 89 7.87 -23.21 -0.64
C ALA A 89 8.98 -22.33 -0.04
N LEU A 90 8.94 -22.13 1.28
CA LEU A 90 9.88 -21.25 1.98
C LEU A 90 11.37 -21.58 1.74
N PRO A 91 11.82 -22.86 1.79
CA PRO A 91 13.22 -23.18 1.52
C PRO A 91 13.69 -22.76 0.13
N VAL A 92 12.80 -22.82 -0.88
CA VAL A 92 13.09 -22.41 -2.25
C VAL A 92 13.22 -20.89 -2.33
N ALA A 93 12.28 -20.16 -1.72
CA ALA A 93 12.33 -18.70 -1.69
C ALA A 93 13.60 -18.20 -0.97
N GLU A 94 13.97 -18.77 0.18
CA GLU A 94 15.18 -18.40 0.93
C GLU A 94 16.46 -18.72 0.15
N ALA A 95 16.50 -19.86 -0.54
CA ALA A 95 17.62 -20.22 -1.42
C ALA A 95 17.80 -19.22 -2.56
N LEU A 96 16.70 -18.76 -3.19
CA LEU A 96 16.76 -17.73 -4.21
C LEU A 96 17.23 -16.38 -3.64
N VAL A 97 16.63 -15.94 -2.54
CA VAL A 97 16.99 -14.66 -1.86
C VAL A 97 18.48 -14.63 -1.52
N SER A 98 19.09 -15.75 -1.15
CA SER A 98 20.53 -15.80 -0.83
C SER A 98 21.44 -15.33 -1.97
N ARG A 99 20.96 -15.40 -3.23
CA ARG A 99 21.71 -15.02 -4.43
C ARG A 99 21.25 -13.72 -5.07
N CYS A 100 20.09 -13.21 -4.69
CA CYS A 100 19.45 -12.07 -5.36
C CYS A 100 18.90 -11.02 -4.39
N ARG A 101 19.48 -10.95 -3.19
CA ARG A 101 18.97 -10.13 -2.09
C ARG A 101 18.87 -8.66 -2.47
N ILE A 102 17.74 -8.07 -2.12
CA ILE A 102 17.51 -6.62 -2.18
C ILE A 102 17.89 -6.04 -0.83
N PHE A 103 18.87 -5.14 -0.79
CA PHE A 103 19.23 -4.43 0.44
C PHE A 103 18.45 -3.13 0.54
N GLU A 104 18.31 -2.40 -0.57
CA GLU A 104 17.65 -1.11 -0.64
C GLU A 104 16.21 -1.23 -1.14
N LYS A 105 15.35 -1.77 -0.25
CA LYS A 105 13.89 -1.89 -0.48
C LYS A 105 13.18 -0.56 -0.74
N SER A 106 13.85 0.56 -0.49
CA SER A 106 13.38 1.90 -0.85
C SER A 106 13.16 2.05 -2.37
N HIS A 107 13.91 1.34 -3.20
CA HIS A 107 13.76 1.36 -4.66
C HIS A 107 12.47 0.69 -5.15
N LEU A 108 11.98 -0.33 -4.42
CA LEU A 108 10.66 -0.94 -4.67
C LEU A 108 9.52 -0.05 -4.19
N LYS A 109 9.79 0.76 -3.16
CA LYS A 109 8.93 1.85 -2.74
C LYS A 109 9.12 3.03 -3.71
N ARG A 110 8.96 2.79 -5.01
CA ARG A 110 8.69 3.89 -5.96
C ARG A 110 7.52 4.66 -5.37
N ASN A 111 7.82 5.86 -4.92
CA ASN A 111 7.04 6.61 -3.96
C ASN A 111 5.51 6.57 -4.23
N GLY A 112 4.75 5.99 -3.30
CA GLY A 112 3.37 6.39 -3.02
C GLY A 112 3.24 7.81 -2.43
N ARG A 113 4.27 8.65 -2.58
CA ARG A 113 4.39 10.04 -2.14
C ARG A 113 5.53 10.74 -2.86
N LEU A 114 5.28 11.24 -4.06
CA LEU A 114 5.76 12.54 -4.56
C LEU A 114 5.29 12.66 -5.99
N ASP A 115 4.44 13.64 -6.19
CA ASP A 115 4.13 14.29 -7.44
C ASP A 115 5.39 14.54 -8.27
N ILE A 116 5.68 13.67 -9.22
CA ILE A 116 6.36 14.09 -10.44
C ILE A 116 5.22 14.41 -11.42
N PRO A 117 4.92 15.69 -11.69
CA PRO A 117 3.91 16.03 -12.67
C PRO A 117 4.38 15.53 -14.03
N ILE A 118 3.64 14.56 -14.59
CA ILE A 118 3.76 14.19 -16.00
C ILE A 118 3.30 15.43 -16.77
N ILE A 119 4.21 16.08 -17.49
CA ILE A 119 3.85 17.11 -18.46
C ILE A 119 3.09 16.40 -19.58
N GLY A 120 1.77 16.48 -19.51
CA GLY A 120 0.84 15.84 -20.43
C GLY A 120 -0.14 14.91 -19.70
N THR A 121 -1.34 15.43 -19.39
CA THR A 121 -2.56 14.74 -18.91
C THR A 121 -2.65 14.25 -17.44
N PRO A 122 -3.83 14.34 -16.79
CA PRO A 122 -3.92 14.86 -15.42
C PRO A 122 -4.29 13.81 -14.37
N SER A 123 -3.36 13.46 -13.49
CA SER A 123 -3.68 13.23 -12.07
C SER A 123 -3.24 14.46 -11.27
N ARG A 124 -3.83 15.63 -11.60
CA ARG A 124 -3.62 16.81 -10.76
C ARG A 124 -4.06 16.42 -9.35
N GLN A 125 -3.13 16.38 -8.40
CA GLN A 125 -3.50 16.44 -7.01
C GLN A 125 -4.27 17.74 -6.82
N ARG A 126 -5.59 17.65 -6.71
CA ARG A 126 -6.44 18.82 -6.55
C ARG A 126 -6.62 19.02 -5.05
N VAL A 127 -6.36 20.24 -4.63
CA VAL A 127 -6.77 20.68 -3.31
C VAL A 127 -8.29 20.65 -3.29
N GLY A 128 -8.87 19.93 -2.35
CA GLY A 128 -10.29 19.94 -2.08
C GLY A 128 -10.56 19.97 -0.58
N VAL A 129 -11.84 19.88 -0.21
CA VAL A 129 -12.29 20.00 1.17
C VAL A 129 -12.93 18.70 1.63
N LEU A 130 -12.30 18.05 2.61
CA LEU A 130 -12.85 16.91 3.31
C LEU A 130 -13.60 17.41 4.55
N CYS A 131 -14.92 17.25 4.58
CA CYS A 131 -15.72 17.54 5.76
C CYS A 131 -16.19 16.25 6.44
N LEU A 132 -15.94 16.14 7.73
CA LEU A 132 -16.32 15.01 8.56
C LEU A 132 -17.35 15.46 9.58
N THR A 133 -18.39 14.66 9.77
CA THR A 133 -19.29 14.79 10.91
C THR A 133 -19.12 13.58 11.81
N VAL A 134 -18.69 13.82 13.05
CA VAL A 134 -18.44 12.80 14.07
C VAL A 134 -19.71 12.57 14.88
N TYR A 135 -20.09 11.32 15.06
CA TYR A 135 -21.25 10.91 15.84
C TYR A 135 -20.86 9.93 16.95
N VAL A 136 -21.54 10.01 18.08
CA VAL A 136 -21.63 8.94 19.09
C VAL A 136 -23.07 8.41 19.04
N GLY A 137 -23.25 7.22 18.47
CA GLY A 137 -24.58 6.71 18.16
C GLY A 137 -25.31 7.64 17.17
N GLN A 138 -26.42 8.25 17.59
CA GLN A 138 -27.19 9.18 16.72
C GLN A 138 -26.88 10.67 16.98
N ALA A 139 -26.07 11.00 17.99
CA ALA A 139 -25.80 12.39 18.37
C ALA A 139 -24.46 12.88 17.80
N PRO A 140 -24.40 14.07 17.18
CA PRO A 140 -23.14 14.65 16.74
C PRO A 140 -22.26 14.99 17.94
N LEU A 141 -20.97 14.64 17.86
CA LEU A 141 -20.02 14.85 18.94
C LEU A 141 -19.22 16.14 18.73
N ALA A 142 -19.56 17.17 19.51
CA ALA A 142 -18.81 18.42 19.54
C ALA A 142 -17.54 18.33 20.40
N GLY A 143 -16.47 19.02 19.99
CA GLY A 143 -15.24 19.09 20.76
C GLY A 143 -14.33 17.85 20.66
N ALA A 144 -14.63 16.91 19.75
CA ALA A 144 -13.75 15.79 19.43
C ALA A 144 -12.52 16.26 18.64
N TYR A 145 -11.34 15.77 19.01
CA TYR A 145 -10.10 16.05 18.30
C TYR A 145 -9.96 15.08 17.12
N VAL A 146 -9.87 15.63 15.91
CA VAL A 146 -9.75 14.85 14.67
C VAL A 146 -8.39 15.11 14.07
N SER A 147 -7.65 14.03 13.77
CA SER A 147 -6.35 14.11 13.10
C SER A 147 -6.33 13.29 11.82
N ILE A 148 -5.86 13.91 10.75
CA ILE A 148 -5.66 13.28 9.45
C ILE A 148 -4.19 12.90 9.30
N ARG A 149 -3.94 11.62 9.10
CA ARG A 149 -2.60 11.03 9.05
C ARG A 149 -2.39 10.34 7.72
N LYS A 150 -1.14 10.30 7.29
CA LYS A 150 -0.72 9.42 6.20
C LYS A 150 0.59 8.75 6.63
N GLY A 151 0.50 7.48 7.02
CA GLY A 151 1.54 6.78 7.77
C GLY A 151 1.63 7.29 9.21
N LYS A 152 2.87 7.50 9.71
CA LYS A 152 3.13 8.03 11.07
C LYS A 152 3.00 9.56 11.17
N LEU A 153 2.89 10.26 10.04
CA LEU A 153 2.84 11.72 9.97
C LEU A 153 1.40 12.23 10.07
N VAL A 154 1.16 13.16 11.01
CA VAL A 154 -0.06 13.99 11.06
C VAL A 154 0.07 15.09 10.02
N ILE A 155 -0.87 15.13 9.08
CA ILE A 155 -0.91 16.12 8.00
C ILE A 155 -1.65 17.37 8.46
N THR A 156 -2.75 17.18 9.18
CA THR A 156 -3.55 18.24 9.77
C THR A 156 -4.40 17.67 10.89
N SER A 157 -4.86 18.54 11.78
CA SER A 157 -5.81 18.21 12.83
C SER A 157 -6.60 19.43 13.22
N ASP A 158 -7.80 19.21 13.71
CA ASP A 158 -8.70 20.25 14.19
C ASP A 158 -9.75 19.61 15.10
N VAL A 159 -10.57 20.44 15.74
CA VAL A 159 -11.61 20.04 16.68
C VAL A 159 -12.99 20.24 16.03
N THR A 160 -13.91 19.31 16.28
CA THR A 160 -15.29 19.41 15.78
C THR A 160 -16.06 20.58 16.40
N ASP A 161 -16.87 21.25 15.58
CA ASP A 161 -17.75 22.34 15.97
C ASP A 161 -18.98 21.85 16.77
N SER A 162 -19.90 22.76 17.11
CA SER A 162 -21.12 22.44 17.86
C SER A 162 -22.06 21.46 17.14
N GLY A 163 -21.90 21.27 15.82
CA GLY A 163 -22.61 20.29 15.02
C GLY A 163 -21.84 18.99 14.82
N GLY A 164 -20.72 18.79 15.52
CA GLY A 164 -19.83 17.63 15.37
C GLY A 164 -19.06 17.63 14.05
N ARG A 165 -18.99 18.77 13.34
CA ARG A 165 -18.41 18.88 12.01
C ARG A 165 -16.99 19.46 12.07
N VAL A 166 -16.12 18.96 11.20
CA VAL A 166 -14.78 19.49 10.97
C VAL A 166 -14.44 19.41 9.49
N CYS A 167 -13.74 20.40 8.94
CA CYS A 167 -13.38 20.41 7.52
C CYS A 167 -11.89 20.67 7.33
N PHE A 168 -11.27 19.88 6.45
CA PHE A 168 -9.85 19.96 6.14
C PHE A 168 -9.64 20.25 4.67
N ARG A 169 -8.76 21.19 4.38
CA ARG A 169 -8.31 21.45 3.02
C ARG A 169 -7.11 20.55 2.72
N LEU A 170 -7.31 19.53 1.88
CA LEU A 170 -6.37 18.45 1.64
C LEU A 170 -6.22 18.19 0.15
N LEU A 171 -5.10 17.57 -0.22
CA LEU A 171 -4.96 17.00 -1.55
C LEU A 171 -5.80 15.73 -1.63
N ASN A 172 -6.39 15.45 -2.79
CA ASN A 172 -7.07 14.18 -3.02
C ASN A 172 -6.11 13.00 -2.78
N GLY A 173 -6.57 12.01 -2.02
CA GLY A 173 -5.79 10.86 -1.60
C GLY A 173 -6.44 10.06 -0.48
N ARG A 174 -5.74 9.00 -0.07
CA ARG A 174 -6.15 8.10 1.01
C ARG A 174 -5.44 8.47 2.32
N TYR A 175 -6.23 8.58 3.38
CA TYR A 175 -5.76 9.01 4.71
C TYR A 175 -6.27 8.09 5.81
N MET A 176 -5.53 8.07 6.92
CA MET A 176 -6.00 7.53 8.19
C MET A 176 -6.57 8.69 9.00
N CYS A 177 -7.86 8.65 9.30
CA CYS A 177 -8.50 9.56 10.24
C CYS A 177 -8.44 8.93 11.63
N VAL A 178 -8.05 9.72 12.63
CA VAL A 178 -8.07 9.33 14.03
C VAL A 178 -8.89 10.36 14.79
N VAL A 179 -9.98 9.92 15.40
CA VAL A 179 -10.85 10.73 16.25
C VAL A 179 -10.53 10.39 17.70
N SER A 180 -10.30 11.42 18.51
CA SER A 180 -10.13 11.29 19.95
C SER A 180 -11.21 12.11 20.65
N ASP A 181 -11.93 11.50 21.59
CA ASP A 181 -12.90 12.20 22.41
C ASP A 181 -12.24 12.85 23.64
N ARG A 182 -13.04 13.43 24.53
CA ARG A 182 -12.53 14.06 25.78
C ARG A 182 -12.09 13.03 26.82
N ALA A 183 -12.57 11.79 26.75
CA ALA A 183 -12.15 10.70 27.63
C ALA A 183 -10.82 10.07 27.18
N GLY A 184 -10.37 10.36 25.96
CA GLY A 184 -9.12 9.87 25.38
C GLY A 184 -9.28 8.59 24.55
N GLU A 185 -10.51 8.15 24.29
CA GLU A 185 -10.80 7.02 23.42
C GLU A 185 -10.47 7.37 21.97
N ARG A 186 -9.88 6.42 21.23
CA ARG A 186 -9.30 6.67 19.89
C ARG A 186 -9.89 5.74 18.85
N THR A 187 -10.79 6.27 18.02
CA THR A 187 -11.32 5.56 16.85
C THR A 187 -10.51 5.88 15.61
N ARG A 188 -10.22 4.86 14.79
CA ARG A 188 -9.44 5.00 13.55
C ARG A 188 -10.25 4.49 12.36
N CYS A 189 -10.31 5.28 11.29
CA CYS A 189 -10.92 4.87 10.04
C CYS A 189 -10.08 5.32 8.84
N ILE A 190 -10.26 4.63 7.71
CA ILE A 190 -9.62 4.98 6.44
C ILE A 190 -10.59 5.84 5.66
N ILE A 191 -10.10 6.97 5.14
CA ILE A 191 -10.88 7.89 4.31
C ILE A 191 -10.21 8.01 2.95
N GLU A 192 -10.99 7.76 1.90
CA GLU A 192 -10.60 7.94 0.52
C GLU A 192 -11.25 9.20 -0.02
N PHE A 193 -10.42 10.20 -0.34
CA PHE A 193 -10.85 11.52 -0.76
C PHE A 193 -10.43 11.72 -2.22
N HIS A 194 -11.36 11.61 -3.16
CA HIS A 194 -11.05 11.68 -4.61
C HIS A 194 -11.68 12.88 -5.33
N GLU A 195 -12.68 13.51 -4.74
CA GLU A 195 -13.45 14.62 -5.32
C GLU A 195 -13.04 15.98 -4.72
N SER A 196 -13.52 17.09 -5.30
CA SER A 196 -13.22 18.44 -4.80
C SER A 196 -13.83 18.74 -3.43
N GLN A 197 -14.92 18.06 -3.09
CA GLN A 197 -15.59 18.15 -1.81
C GLN A 197 -16.18 16.79 -1.47
N VAL A 198 -15.89 16.29 -0.28
CA VAL A 198 -16.44 15.02 0.21
C VAL A 198 -16.97 15.25 1.62
N GLU A 199 -18.21 14.82 1.85
CA GLU A 199 -18.82 14.77 3.16
C GLU A 199 -18.90 13.32 3.63
N THR A 200 -18.33 13.03 4.80
CA THR A 200 -18.30 11.67 5.34
C THR A 200 -18.72 11.68 6.80
N ARG A 201 -19.48 10.66 7.19
CA ARG A 201 -19.89 10.43 8.58
C ARG A 201 -18.96 9.43 9.24
N VAL A 202 -18.54 9.74 10.46
CA VAL A 202 -17.72 8.84 11.29
C VAL A 202 -18.47 8.58 12.58
N ASP A 203 -18.96 7.35 12.75
CA ASP A 203 -19.50 6.87 14.02
C ASP A 203 -18.35 6.31 14.85
N ILE A 204 -18.25 6.73 16.11
CA ILE A 204 -17.21 6.25 17.02
C ILE A 204 -17.72 5.21 18.02
N GLY A 205 -19.01 4.83 17.97
CA GLY A 205 -19.62 3.86 18.87
C GLY A 205 -19.78 4.41 20.29
N GLY A 206 -20.81 3.94 21.00
CA GLY A 206 -20.95 4.14 22.44
C GLY A 206 -20.61 2.84 23.15
N THR A 207 -19.87 2.90 24.26
CA THR A 207 -19.83 1.81 25.22
C THR A 207 -21.27 1.53 25.68
N GLU A 208 -21.76 0.32 25.41
CA GLU A 208 -22.93 -0.19 26.13
C GLU A 208 -22.51 -0.30 27.60
N ASP A 209 -23.07 0.59 28.41
CA ASP A 209 -22.95 0.57 29.86
C ASP A 209 -23.63 -0.72 30.34
N GLU A 210 -22.85 -1.78 30.60
CA GLU A 210 -23.30 -2.97 31.33
C GLU A 210 -23.60 -2.55 32.78
N SER A 211 -24.74 -1.90 32.99
CA SER A 211 -25.36 -1.74 34.29
C SER A 211 -26.21 -2.97 34.61
N ARG A 212 -25.66 -3.90 35.39
CA ARG A 212 -26.42 -4.77 36.30
C ARG A 212 -25.67 -5.01 37.59
#